data_AF-A0A8T1Z3K4-F1
#
_entry.id   AF-A0A8T1Z3K4-F1
#
_cell.length_a   1.000
_cell.length_b   1.000
_cell.length_c   1.000
_cell.angle_alpha   90.00
_cell.angle_beta   90.00
_cell.angle_gamma   90.00
#
_symmetry.space_group_name_H-M   'P 1'
#
loop_
_entity.id
_entity.type
_entity.pdbx_description
1 polymer ?
#
loop_
_entity_poly.entity_id
_entity_poly.type
_entity_poly.pdbx_seq_one_letter_code
_entity_poly.pdbx_strand_id
1 'polypeptide(L)'
;MIIVLLSLLTSNNLNVSSTTRFLDGWIDLILLDFVLYDWDRVLRPGGLLWIDGFFCLKEDLSDYMEAFKALRYRKHKWVVVPKKDKDNKEVFFSAVLEKPPRPFR
;
A
#
# COMPACT_ATOMS: atom_id res chain seq x y z
N MET A 1 -4.29 -11.87 17.51
CA MET A 1 -4.09 -10.64 16.72
C MET A 1 -3.88 -11.08 15.28
N ILE A 2 -5.01 -11.32 14.62
CA ILE A 2 -5.17 -12.10 13.39
C ILE A 2 -5.56 -11.08 12.32
N ILE A 3 -4.59 -10.46 11.63
CA ILE A 3 -4.82 -9.67 10.41
C ILE A 3 -3.67 -9.89 9.40
N VAL A 4 -3.14 -11.12 9.32
CA VAL A 4 -2.30 -11.54 8.20
C VAL A 4 -2.84 -12.87 7.70
N LEU A 5 -4.04 -12.82 7.13
CA LEU A 5 -4.66 -13.96 6.48
C LEU A 5 -5.28 -13.54 5.15
N LEU A 6 -4.55 -12.78 4.32
CA LEU A 6 -4.69 -12.81 2.86
C LEU A 6 -3.62 -11.93 2.16
N SER A 7 -2.51 -12.55 1.77
CA SER A 7 -1.93 -12.31 0.45
C SER A 7 -1.63 -13.69 -0.13
N LEU A 8 -2.72 -14.43 -0.40
CA LEU A 8 -2.77 -15.84 -0.81
C LEU A 8 -2.47 -16.07 -2.30
N LEU A 9 -1.67 -15.20 -2.93
CA LEU A 9 -1.18 -15.39 -4.30
C LEU A 9 0.28 -14.93 -4.43
N THR A 10 1.18 -15.48 -3.61
CA THR A 10 2.58 -15.49 -4.01
C THR A 10 2.72 -16.48 -5.16
N SER A 11 2.55 -16.03 -6.41
CA SER A 11 2.92 -16.85 -7.57
C SER A 11 4.40 -17.19 -7.46
N ASN A 12 4.74 -18.48 -7.46
CA ASN A 12 6.06 -19.02 -7.10
C ASN A 12 7.28 -18.50 -7.91
N ASN A 13 7.09 -17.56 -8.84
CA ASN A 13 8.14 -16.91 -9.64
C ASN A 13 8.06 -15.36 -9.65
N LEU A 14 7.01 -14.75 -9.10
CA LEU A 14 6.80 -13.30 -9.05
C LEU A 14 6.53 -12.92 -7.60
N ASN A 15 7.44 -12.17 -6.99
CA ASN A 15 7.36 -11.65 -5.62
C ASN A 15 6.33 -10.51 -5.48
N VAL A 16 5.11 -10.74 -5.96
CA VAL A 16 3.99 -9.80 -5.90
C VAL A 16 3.14 -10.16 -4.69
N SER A 17 2.97 -9.23 -3.76
CA SER A 17 1.95 -9.32 -2.71
C SER A 17 0.78 -8.40 -3.07
N SER A 18 -0.40 -8.99 -3.30
CA SER A 18 -1.63 -8.25 -3.55
C SER A 18 -2.54 -8.32 -2.33
N THR A 19 -2.98 -7.17 -1.84
CA THR A 19 -3.94 -7.06 -0.72
C THR A 19 -5.36 -6.97 -1.25
N THR A 20 -5.86 -8.05 -1.83
CA THR A 20 -7.21 -8.06 -2.40
C THR A 20 -8.23 -8.36 -1.30
N ARG A 21 -9.02 -7.35 -0.91
CA ARG A 21 -10.26 -7.40 -0.07
C ARG A 21 -10.17 -7.14 1.45
N PHE A 22 -9.05 -6.69 2.02
CA PHE A 22 -9.03 -6.31 3.46
C PHE A 22 -9.06 -4.80 3.70
N LEU A 23 -8.72 -3.97 2.71
CA LEU A 23 -8.63 -2.53 2.88
C LEU A 23 -9.91 -1.77 2.47
N ASP A 24 -11.07 -2.43 2.43
CA ASP A 24 -12.38 -1.78 2.24
C ASP A 24 -12.82 -0.97 3.48
N GLY A 25 -11.89 -0.60 4.36
CA GLY A 25 -12.10 0.19 5.56
C GLY A 25 -11.22 1.44 5.55
N TRP A 26 -11.60 2.43 6.36
CA TRP A 26 -10.79 3.63 6.55
C TRP A 26 -9.45 3.23 7.17
N ILE A 27 -8.36 3.54 6.48
CA ILE A 27 -7.01 3.42 7.03
C ILE A 27 -6.67 4.80 7.59
N ASP A 28 -6.17 4.86 8.82
CA ASP A 28 -5.52 6.06 9.35
C ASP A 28 -4.00 5.93 9.20
N LEU A 29 -3.28 7.04 9.39
CA LEU A 29 -1.82 7.06 9.22
C LEU A 29 -1.10 6.11 10.20
N ILE A 30 -1.66 5.88 11.39
CA ILE A 30 -1.08 4.97 12.39
C ILE A 30 -1.15 3.53 11.89
N LEU A 31 -2.32 3.11 11.38
CA LEU A 31 -2.53 1.79 10.81
C LEU A 31 -1.67 1.59 9.55
N LEU A 32 -1.53 2.63 8.73
CA LEU A 32 -0.64 2.60 7.57
C LEU A 32 0.80 2.26 7.98
N ASP A 33 1.33 2.89 9.02
CA ASP A 33 2.71 2.65 9.48
C ASP A 33 2.91 1.19 9.91
N PHE A 34 1.95 0.62 10.65
CA PHE A 34 1.99 -0.80 11.03
C PHE A 34 1.95 -1.72 9.82
N VAL A 35 1.05 -1.44 8.88
CA VAL A 35 0.87 -2.25 7.67
C VAL A 35 2.11 -2.17 6.77
N LEU A 36 2.68 -0.97 6.60
CA LEU A 36 3.91 -0.75 5.86
C LEU A 36 5.10 -1.49 6.49
N TYR A 37 5.21 -1.47 7.81
CA TYR A 37 6.25 -2.20 8.54
C TYR A 37 6.15 -3.71 8.31
N ASP A 38 4.95 -4.28 8.40
CA ASP A 38 4.75 -5.71 8.15
C ASP A 38 5.02 -6.08 6.69
N TRP A 39 4.56 -5.28 5.74
CA TRP A 39 4.84 -5.50 4.31
C TRP A 39 6.33 -5.36 3.98
N ASP A 40 7.03 -4.36 4.53
CA ASP A 40 8.47 -4.22 4.29
C ASP A 40 9.23 -5.46 4.76
N ARG A 41 8.87 -6.02 5.91
CA ARG A 41 9.52 -7.24 6.43
C ARG A 41 9.25 -8.48 5.59
N VAL A 42 8.05 -8.59 5.01
CA VAL A 42 7.66 -9.75 4.18
C VAL A 42 8.20 -9.62 2.74
N LEU A 43 8.28 -8.41 2.20
CA LEU A 43 8.75 -8.16 0.84
C LEU A 43 10.27 -8.32 0.73
N ARG A 44 10.68 -9.20 -0.19
CA ARG A 44 12.09 -9.30 -0.61
C ARG A 44 12.51 -8.01 -1.35
N PRO A 45 13.79 -7.64 -1.32
CA PRO A 45 14.31 -6.55 -2.14
C PRO A 45 13.95 -6.75 -3.62
N GLY A 46 13.48 -5.69 -4.29
CA GLY A 46 12.94 -5.78 -5.66
C GLY A 46 11.54 -6.41 -5.74
N GLY A 47 10.85 -6.57 -4.60
CA GLY A 47 9.46 -7.03 -4.53
C GLY A 47 8.47 -5.95 -4.94
N LEU A 48 7.38 -6.37 -5.57
CA LEU A 48 6.26 -5.49 -5.91
C LEU A 48 5.18 -5.57 -4.84
N LEU A 49 4.90 -4.43 -4.23
CA LEU A 49 3.76 -4.20 -3.35
C LEU A 49 2.58 -3.69 -4.19
N TRP A 50 1.49 -4.43 -4.21
CA TRP A 50 0.21 -3.95 -4.74
C TRP A 50 -0.74 -3.65 -3.59
N ILE A 51 -1.13 -2.37 -3.51
CA ILE A 51 -2.17 -1.87 -2.60
C ILE A 51 -3.44 -1.65 -3.41
N ASP A 52 -4.47 -2.42 -3.08
CA ASP A 52 -5.75 -2.38 -3.78
C ASP A 52 -6.80 -1.59 -2.98
N GLY A 53 -7.13 -0.40 -3.47
CA GLY A 53 -8.45 0.21 -3.36
C GLY A 53 -8.96 0.59 -1.96
N PHE A 54 -8.12 1.15 -1.08
CA PHE A 54 -8.62 1.67 0.21
C PHE A 54 -9.15 3.10 0.09
N PHE A 55 -10.09 3.49 0.96
CA PHE A 55 -10.56 4.87 1.00
C PHE A 55 -9.88 5.69 2.12
N CYS A 56 -9.48 6.91 1.79
CA CYS A 56 -8.89 7.87 2.72
C CYS A 56 -9.40 9.27 2.44
N LEU A 57 -9.15 10.21 3.35
CA LEU A 57 -9.40 11.61 3.08
C LEU A 57 -8.36 12.12 2.08
N LYS A 58 -8.79 13.00 1.18
CA LYS A 58 -7.92 13.62 0.18
C LYS A 58 -6.79 14.43 0.82
N GLU A 59 -7.01 14.97 2.01
CA GLU A 59 -6.00 15.71 2.77
C GLU A 59 -4.87 14.80 3.26
N ASP A 60 -5.18 13.59 3.71
CA ASP A 60 -4.20 12.63 4.21
C ASP A 60 -3.31 12.05 3.09
N LEU A 61 -3.70 12.18 1.82
CA LEU A 61 -2.94 11.64 0.67
C LEU A 61 -1.48 12.12 0.66
N SER A 62 -1.19 13.36 1.07
CA SER A 62 0.19 13.84 1.16
C SER A 62 1.00 13.00 2.12
N ASP A 63 0.43 12.68 3.26
CA ASP A 63 1.10 11.99 4.36
C ASP A 63 1.33 10.52 3.99
N TYR A 64 0.35 9.88 3.32
CA TYR A 64 0.54 8.58 2.68
C TYR A 64 1.74 8.59 1.72
N MET A 65 1.81 9.60 0.86
CA MET A 65 2.92 9.73 -0.10
C MET A 65 4.27 9.93 0.59
N GLU A 66 4.31 10.70 1.68
CA GLU A 66 5.52 10.91 2.47
C GLU A 66 5.99 9.63 3.16
N ALA A 67 5.07 8.85 3.73
CA ALA A 67 5.39 7.55 4.33
C ALA A 67 6.04 6.59 3.31
N PHE A 68 5.46 6.47 2.11
CA PHE A 68 6.06 5.63 1.05
C PHE A 68 7.44 6.14 0.58
N LYS A 69 7.63 7.47 0.53
CA LYS A 69 8.92 8.08 0.19
C LYS A 69 9.98 7.84 1.26
N ALA A 70 9.60 7.91 2.54
CA ALA A 70 10.51 7.66 3.66
C ALA A 70 11.15 6.27 3.56
N LEU A 71 10.36 5.27 3.14
CA LEU A 71 10.82 3.90 2.90
C LEU A 71 11.53 3.69 1.55
N ARG A 72 11.68 4.74 0.74
CA ARG A 72 12.32 4.71 -0.59
C ARG A 72 11.66 3.73 -1.57
N TYR A 73 10.36 3.48 -1.43
CA TYR A 73 9.63 2.65 -2.38
C TYR A 73 9.55 3.36 -3.73
N ARG A 74 9.84 2.64 -4.81
CA ARG A 74 9.73 3.16 -6.17
C ARG A 74 8.28 3.04 -6.64
N LYS A 75 7.69 4.18 -7.01
CA LYS A 75 6.35 4.23 -7.60
C LYS A 75 6.36 3.65 -9.01
N HIS A 76 5.51 2.65 -9.26
CA HIS A 76 5.20 2.15 -10.60
C HIS A 76 3.89 2.72 -11.14
N LYS A 77 2.82 2.67 -10.33
CA LYS A 77 1.50 3.16 -10.74
C LYS A 77 0.71 3.63 -9.54
N TRP A 78 0.12 4.82 -9.61
CA TRP A 78 -0.84 5.31 -8.61
C TRP A 78 -2.15 5.64 -9.29
N VAL A 79 -3.25 5.28 -8.64
CA VAL A 79 -4.60 5.56 -9.09
C VAL A 79 -5.35 6.15 -7.91
N VAL A 80 -5.90 7.34 -8.10
CA VAL A 80 -6.75 8.03 -7.12
C VAL A 80 -8.10 8.25 -7.78
N VAL A 81 -9.15 7.70 -7.20
CA VAL A 81 -10.52 7.83 -7.71
C VAL A 81 -11.37 8.52 -6.66
N PRO A 82 -11.97 9.69 -6.93
CA PRO A 82 -12.85 10.34 -5.97
C PRO A 82 -14.09 9.48 -5.71
N LYS A 83 -14.47 9.35 -4.44
CA LYS A 83 -15.73 8.73 -4.06
C LYS A 83 -16.86 9.71 -4.39
N LYS A 84 -17.89 9.27 -5.12
CA LYS A 84 -18.99 10.14 -5.61
C LYS A 84 -19.96 10.62 -4.51
N ASP A 85 -19.58 10.55 -3.24
CA ASP A 85 -20.42 11.00 -2.14
C ASP A 85 -20.36 12.52 -1.95
N LYS A 86 -21.41 13.05 -1.30
CA LYS A 86 -21.84 14.45 -1.27
C LYS A 86 -20.76 15.51 -0.95
N ASP A 87 -19.66 15.11 -0.33
CA ASP A 87 -18.59 16.02 0.10
C ASP A 87 -17.28 15.90 -0.69
N ASN A 88 -17.11 14.92 -1.61
CA ASN A 88 -15.88 14.70 -2.40
C ASN A 88 -14.56 14.68 -1.59
N LYS A 89 -14.62 14.52 -0.27
CA LYS A 89 -13.45 14.51 0.62
C LYS A 89 -12.76 13.15 0.64
N GLU A 90 -13.50 12.09 0.39
CA GLU A 90 -13.00 10.72 0.38
C GLU A 90 -12.57 10.30 -1.02
N VAL A 91 -11.44 9.62 -1.11
CA VAL A 91 -10.86 9.11 -2.35
C VAL A 91 -10.43 7.67 -2.16
N PHE A 92 -10.64 6.85 -3.19
CA PHE A 92 -10.03 5.54 -3.30
C PHE A 92 -8.59 5.69 -3.79
N PHE A 93 -7.65 5.11 -3.06
CA PHE A 93 -6.24 5.07 -3.40
C PHE A 93 -5.81 3.63 -3.70
N SER A 94 -5.23 3.42 -4.87
CA SER A 94 -4.55 2.19 -5.25
C SER A 94 -3.15 2.50 -5.74
N ALA A 95 -2.18 1.67 -5.36
CA ALA A 95 -0.79 1.87 -5.74
C ALA A 95 -0.08 0.55 -6.02
N VAL A 96 0.81 0.58 -7.00
CA VAL A 96 1.84 -0.43 -7.22
C VAL A 96 3.19 0.22 -6.95
N LEU A 97 3.90 -0.34 -5.99
CA LEU A 97 5.18 0.15 -5.48
C LEU A 97 6.21 -0.98 -5.54
N GLU A 98 7.48 -0.64 -5.76
CA GLU A 98 8.59 -1.60 -5.72
C GLU A 98 9.48 -1.30 -4.52
N LYS A 99 9.79 -2.34 -3.74
CA LYS A 99 10.74 -2.25 -2.65
C LYS A 99 12.14 -2.03 -3.21
N PRO A 100 12.89 -1.01 -2.74
CA PRO A 100 14.23 -0.74 -3.25
C PRO A 100 15.14 -1.97 -3.08
N PRO A 101 16.07 -2.20 -4.03
CA PRO A 101 17.12 -3.18 -3.83
C PRO A 101 17.93 -2.78 -2.58
N ARG A 102 18.42 -3.76 -1.83
CA ARG A 102 19.39 -3.45 -0.75
C ARG A 102 20.56 -2.72 -1.42
N PRO A 103 21.09 -1.64 -0.83
CA PRO A 103 22.36 -1.11 -1.31
C PRO A 103 23.35 -2.27 -1.31
N PHE A 104 23.83 -2.63 -2.50
CA PHE A 104 24.85 -3.66 -2.65
C PHE A 104 26.01 -3.21 -1.74
N ARG A 105 26.33 -4.05 -0.76
CA ARG A 105 27.47 -3.84 0.13
C ARG A 105 28.77 -4.09 -0.62
#